data_AF-A0A2N2MDX0-F1
#
_entry.id   AF-A0A2N2MDX0-F1
#
_cell.length_a   1.000
_cell.length_b   1.000
_cell.length_c   1.000
_cell.angle_alpha   90.00
_cell.angle_beta   90.00
_cell.angle_gamma   90.00
#
_symmetry.space_group_name_H-M   'P 1'
#
loop_
_entity.id
_entity.type
_entity.pdbx_description
1 polymer ?
#
loop_
_entity_poly.entity_id
_entity_poly.type
_entity_poly.pdbx_seq_one_letter_code
_entity_poly.pdbx_strand_id
1 'polypeptide(L)'
;MFTDGKQRILAFVAQSYASPEEWVLSVDVVDAETPQDLTYTLVHEFGHLVTLGPDQVIPSEAIFENPGDEQIWRQEYDACETYFPGEGCSVPDAYIDAFFTKFWEDIYREWVRIQLQEDPDSYETLIEEFYEVYQDQFVSDYAVTNPEEDIAESFTFFVLTKKPEANKISDEKILLFYEYPELVSLRLDIIQGICGYNK
;
A
#
# COMPACT_ATOMS: atom_id res chain seq x y z
N MET A 1 10.26 12.85 -11.81
CA MET A 1 9.11 12.97 -12.73
C MET A 1 9.12 14.37 -13.36
N PHE A 2 9.05 14.48 -14.68
CA PHE A 2 8.73 15.74 -15.37
C PHE A 2 7.27 15.63 -15.79
N THR A 3 6.51 16.73 -15.72
CA THR A 3 5.06 16.75 -15.95
C THR A 3 4.68 15.93 -17.17
N ASP A 4 4.06 14.77 -16.97
CA ASP A 4 3.65 13.87 -18.04
C ASP A 4 2.28 14.27 -18.63
N GLY A 5 1.69 15.34 -18.09
CA GLY A 5 0.52 16.05 -18.61
C GLY A 5 -0.62 16.05 -17.59
N LYS A 6 -1.52 17.04 -17.70
CA LYS A 6 -2.53 17.50 -16.71
C LYS A 6 -3.53 16.47 -16.12
N GLN A 7 -3.39 15.17 -16.39
CA GLN A 7 -4.36 14.12 -16.05
C GLN A 7 -3.65 12.76 -15.82
N ARG A 8 -2.45 12.75 -15.25
CA ARG A 8 -1.70 11.51 -14.99
C ARG A 8 -1.28 11.41 -13.52
N ILE A 9 -0.34 10.50 -13.22
CA ILE A 9 -0.01 10.03 -11.87
C ILE A 9 0.45 11.20 -11.00
N LEU A 10 -0.37 11.56 -10.01
CA LEU A 10 -0.10 12.67 -9.10
C LEU A 10 1.14 12.43 -8.23
N ALA A 11 1.28 11.22 -7.69
CA ALA A 11 2.49 10.78 -7.01
C ALA A 11 2.62 9.27 -7.11
N PHE A 12 3.84 8.77 -6.85
CA PHE A 12 4.08 7.36 -6.59
C PHE A 12 5.31 7.19 -5.70
N VAL A 13 5.37 6.05 -5.03
CA VAL A 13 6.51 5.54 -4.28
C VAL A 13 6.96 4.22 -4.88
N ALA A 14 8.26 4.07 -5.08
CA ALA A 14 8.86 2.83 -5.58
C ALA A 14 10.28 2.65 -5.04
N GLN A 15 10.75 1.40 -5.00
CA GLN A 15 12.15 1.11 -4.71
C GLN A 15 13.06 1.81 -5.72
N SER A 16 14.15 2.37 -5.22
CA SER A 16 15.14 3.10 -6.02
C SER A 16 15.93 2.15 -6.91
N TYR A 17 16.11 2.51 -8.18
CA TYR A 17 17.02 1.78 -9.08
C TYR A 17 18.50 1.85 -8.67
N ALA A 18 18.86 2.74 -7.73
CA ALA A 18 20.24 2.92 -7.29
C ALA A 18 20.61 2.06 -6.07
N SER A 19 19.62 1.71 -5.24
CA SER A 19 19.82 0.95 -4.01
C SER A 19 18.52 0.24 -3.62
N PRO A 20 18.56 -1.05 -3.27
CA PRO A 20 17.36 -1.78 -2.85
C PRO A 20 16.81 -1.30 -1.49
N GLU A 21 17.61 -0.61 -0.68
CA GLU A 21 17.21 -0.08 0.62
C GLU A 21 16.61 1.34 0.52
N GLU A 22 16.73 2.01 -0.62
CA GLU A 22 16.24 3.37 -0.81
C GLU A 22 14.90 3.36 -1.56
N TRP A 23 14.01 4.27 -1.18
CA TRP A 23 12.72 4.49 -1.84
C TRP A 23 12.67 5.89 -2.43
N VAL A 24 12.01 6.03 -3.59
CA VAL A 24 11.84 7.30 -4.28
C VAL A 24 10.37 7.69 -4.25
N LEU A 25 10.06 8.78 -3.56
CA LEU A 25 8.80 9.50 -3.71
C LEU A 25 8.91 10.49 -4.88
N SER A 26 8.06 10.31 -5.89
CA SER A 26 7.90 11.26 -6.98
C SER A 26 6.54 11.94 -6.88
N VAL A 27 6.51 13.27 -7.02
CA VAL A 27 5.27 14.07 -6.93
C VAL A 27 5.20 15.06 -8.07
N ASP A 28 4.08 15.09 -8.80
CA ASP A 28 3.72 16.16 -9.71
C ASP A 28 2.60 17.02 -9.14
N VAL A 29 2.99 18.04 -8.38
CA VAL A 29 2.04 18.96 -7.72
C VAL A 29 1.14 19.74 -8.69
N VAL A 30 1.47 19.79 -9.99
CA VAL A 30 0.66 20.50 -10.99
C VAL A 30 -0.60 19.72 -11.35
N ASP A 31 -0.58 18.40 -11.14
CA ASP A 31 -1.71 17.50 -11.43
C ASP A 31 -2.69 17.38 -10.26
N ALA A 32 -2.39 18.00 -9.10
CA ALA A 32 -3.33 18.09 -8.00
C ALA A 32 -4.50 19.03 -8.35
N GLU A 33 -5.73 18.50 -8.40
CA GLU A 33 -6.92 19.33 -8.63
C GLU A 33 -7.20 20.25 -7.42
N THR A 34 -7.03 19.72 -6.22
CA THR A 34 -7.20 20.45 -4.97
C THR A 34 -6.07 20.16 -3.96
N PRO A 35 -5.86 21.04 -2.97
CA PRO A 35 -4.96 20.74 -1.84
C PRO A 35 -5.35 19.48 -1.08
N GLN A 36 -6.63 19.12 -1.06
CA GLN A 36 -7.14 17.91 -0.41
C GLN A 36 -6.69 16.66 -1.15
N ASP A 37 -6.76 16.65 -2.48
CA ASP A 37 -6.29 15.51 -3.30
C ASP A 37 -4.79 15.32 -3.14
N LEU A 38 -4.02 16.42 -3.19
CA LEU A 38 -2.58 16.36 -2.91
C LEU A 38 -2.29 15.84 -1.50
N THR A 39 -3.04 16.28 -0.49
CA THR A 39 -2.86 15.82 0.89
C THR A 39 -3.18 14.33 1.01
N TYR A 40 -4.29 13.87 0.43
CA TYR A 40 -4.68 12.47 0.44
C TYR A 40 -3.59 11.60 -0.20
N THR A 41 -3.17 11.94 -1.42
CA THR A 41 -2.15 11.21 -2.14
C THR A 41 -0.81 11.21 -1.42
N LEU A 42 -0.36 12.35 -0.87
CA LEU A 42 0.91 12.36 -0.12
C LEU A 42 0.86 11.51 1.16
N VAL A 43 -0.28 11.46 1.85
CA VAL A 43 -0.44 10.59 3.02
C VAL A 43 -0.48 9.11 2.60
N HIS A 44 -1.13 8.79 1.48
CA HIS A 44 -1.15 7.45 0.89
C HIS A 44 0.27 6.98 0.54
N GLU A 45 1.01 7.77 -0.24
CA GLU A 45 2.39 7.45 -0.60
C GLU A 45 3.31 7.33 0.62
N PHE A 46 3.08 8.15 1.65
CA PHE A 46 3.81 8.02 2.90
C PHE A 46 3.45 6.72 3.64
N GLY A 47 2.22 6.24 3.51
CA GLY A 47 1.78 4.93 3.99
C GLY A 47 2.61 3.78 3.40
N HIS A 48 2.89 3.82 2.09
CA HIS A 48 3.80 2.87 1.44
C HIS A 48 5.20 2.89 2.08
N LEU A 49 5.78 4.08 2.30
CA LEU A 49 7.11 4.20 2.94
C LEU A 49 7.13 3.63 4.36
N VAL A 50 6.05 3.84 5.14
CA VAL A 50 5.92 3.34 6.52
C VAL A 50 5.78 1.82 6.55
N THR A 51 5.14 1.22 5.55
CA THR A 51 4.71 -0.19 5.59
C THR A 51 5.57 -1.12 4.73
N LEU A 52 6.32 -0.58 3.77
CA LEU A 52 7.18 -1.32 2.83
C LEU A 52 8.67 -0.94 2.93
N GLY A 53 9.02 0.07 3.74
CA GLY A 53 10.40 0.46 3.96
C GLY A 53 11.31 -0.71 4.40
N PRO A 54 12.66 -0.55 4.36
CA PRO A 54 13.60 -1.64 4.64
C PRO A 54 13.52 -2.22 6.06
N ASP A 55 12.95 -1.48 7.02
CA ASP A 55 12.66 -1.98 8.37
C ASP A 55 11.41 -2.88 8.44
N GLN A 56 10.62 -2.95 7.36
CA GLN A 56 9.40 -3.75 7.21
C GLN A 56 9.60 -4.89 6.22
N VAL A 57 10.25 -4.63 5.09
CA VAL A 57 10.49 -5.60 4.02
C VAL A 57 11.98 -5.62 3.73
N ILE A 58 12.64 -6.75 4.01
CA ILE A 58 14.06 -6.92 3.68
C ILE A 58 14.13 -7.12 2.16
N PRO A 59 14.77 -6.21 1.41
CA PRO A 59 14.88 -6.34 -0.03
C PRO A 59 15.67 -7.59 -0.43
N SER A 60 15.24 -8.25 -1.51
CA SER A 60 16.02 -9.33 -2.12
C SER A 60 17.05 -8.73 -3.07
N GLU A 61 18.34 -8.80 -2.69
CA GLU A 61 19.45 -8.43 -3.59
C GLU A 61 19.40 -9.22 -4.91
N ALA A 62 19.00 -10.50 -4.86
CA ALA A 62 18.91 -11.34 -6.04
C ALA A 62 17.88 -10.82 -7.05
N ILE A 63 16.68 -10.43 -6.59
CA ILE A 63 15.66 -9.81 -7.44
C ILE A 63 16.13 -8.45 -7.94
N PHE A 64 16.68 -7.63 -7.06
CA PHE A 64 17.15 -6.29 -7.40
C PHE A 64 18.22 -6.30 -8.50
N GLU A 65 19.18 -7.23 -8.43
CA GLU A 65 20.24 -7.37 -9.42
C GLU A 65 19.77 -8.03 -10.74
N ASN A 66 18.64 -8.73 -10.72
CA ASN A 66 18.11 -9.49 -11.85
C ASN A 66 16.63 -9.16 -12.14
N PRO A 67 16.30 -7.90 -12.45
CA PRO A 67 14.91 -7.48 -12.64
C PRO A 67 14.26 -8.22 -13.81
N GLY A 68 13.07 -8.79 -13.55
CA GLY A 68 12.29 -9.52 -14.54
C GLY A 68 12.72 -10.98 -14.75
N ASP A 69 13.68 -11.50 -13.99
CA ASP A 69 13.98 -12.94 -13.98
C ASP A 69 12.94 -13.69 -13.13
N GLU A 70 11.98 -14.32 -13.81
CA GLU A 70 10.88 -15.07 -13.17
C GLU A 70 11.38 -16.25 -12.33
N GLN A 71 12.52 -16.85 -12.68
CA GLN A 71 13.06 -17.99 -11.94
C GLN A 71 13.64 -17.52 -10.60
N ILE A 72 14.41 -16.44 -10.61
CA ILE A 72 14.95 -15.83 -9.39
C ILE A 72 13.80 -15.32 -8.52
N TRP A 73 12.85 -14.58 -9.10
CA TRP A 73 11.70 -14.08 -8.36
C TRP A 73 10.94 -15.21 -7.66
N ARG A 74 10.65 -16.31 -8.36
CA ARG A 74 9.93 -17.46 -7.79
C ARG A 74 10.72 -18.15 -6.67
N GLN A 75 12.04 -18.24 -6.80
CA GLN A 75 12.89 -18.84 -5.75
C GLN A 75 12.83 -18.03 -4.46
N GLU A 76 12.90 -16.71 -4.57
CA GLU A 76 12.83 -15.80 -3.42
C GLU A 76 11.42 -15.75 -2.82
N TYR A 77 10.38 -15.73 -3.66
CA TYR A 77 8.99 -15.84 -3.23
C TYR A 77 8.73 -17.14 -2.45
N ASP A 78 9.12 -18.30 -2.99
CA ASP A 78 8.91 -19.61 -2.35
C ASP A 78 9.75 -19.78 -1.07
N ALA A 79 10.80 -18.99 -0.88
CA ALA A 79 11.66 -19.01 0.30
C ALA A 79 11.18 -18.08 1.42
N CYS A 80 10.24 -17.18 1.15
CA CYS A 80 9.72 -16.25 2.14
C CYS A 80 8.73 -16.94 3.10
N GLU A 81 8.98 -16.83 4.40
CA GLU A 81 8.13 -17.44 5.45
C GLU A 81 6.98 -16.53 5.90
N THR A 82 7.03 -15.26 5.52
CA THR A 82 6.09 -14.18 5.85
C THR A 82 5.47 -13.62 4.56
N TYR A 83 4.78 -12.48 4.61
CA TYR A 83 4.27 -11.84 3.42
C TYR A 83 5.38 -11.37 2.46
N PHE A 84 5.17 -11.59 1.16
CA PHE A 84 6.10 -11.21 0.08
C PHE A 84 5.43 -10.22 -0.89
N PRO A 85 5.72 -8.90 -0.78
CA PRO A 85 5.10 -7.88 -1.65
C PRO A 85 5.65 -7.85 -3.08
N GLY A 86 6.85 -8.39 -3.32
CA GLY A 86 7.44 -8.44 -4.67
C GLY A 86 8.93 -8.17 -4.71
N GLU A 87 9.42 -7.25 -3.88
CA GLU A 87 10.80 -6.76 -3.86
C GLU A 87 11.67 -7.46 -2.80
N GLY A 88 11.05 -8.26 -1.94
CA GLY A 88 11.70 -8.86 -0.79
C GLY A 88 10.71 -9.54 0.15
N CYS A 89 11.22 -10.06 1.26
CA CYS A 89 10.42 -10.76 2.25
C CYS A 89 10.19 -9.85 3.47
N SER A 90 8.95 -9.76 3.93
CA SER A 90 8.63 -8.96 5.13
C SER A 90 9.30 -9.55 6.38
N VAL A 91 9.71 -8.70 7.32
CA VAL A 91 10.20 -9.21 8.61
C VAL A 91 9.03 -9.72 9.46
N PRO A 92 9.26 -10.69 10.36
CA PRO A 92 8.25 -11.02 11.37
C PRO A 92 7.81 -9.76 12.13
N ASP A 93 6.51 -9.64 12.39
CA ASP A 93 5.88 -8.47 13.04
C ASP A 93 5.88 -7.16 12.21
N ALA A 94 6.30 -7.20 10.93
CA ALA A 94 6.09 -6.07 10.02
C ALA A 94 4.60 -5.70 9.93
N TYR A 95 4.29 -4.41 9.77
CA TYR A 95 2.91 -3.94 9.65
C TYR A 95 2.20 -4.58 8.47
N ILE A 96 2.88 -4.72 7.32
CA ILE A 96 2.32 -5.37 6.13
C ILE A 96 2.08 -6.86 6.35
N ASP A 97 2.98 -7.56 7.04
CA ASP A 97 2.82 -8.98 7.37
C ASP A 97 1.64 -9.21 8.31
N ALA A 98 1.55 -8.41 9.38
CA ALA A 98 0.44 -8.45 10.33
C ALA A 98 -0.91 -8.11 9.67
N PHE A 99 -0.91 -7.11 8.78
CA PHE A 99 -2.09 -6.71 8.02
C PHE A 99 -2.54 -7.80 7.05
N PHE A 100 -1.61 -8.35 6.27
CA PHE A 100 -1.89 -9.45 5.34
C PHE A 100 -2.44 -10.67 6.07
N THR A 101 -1.74 -11.11 7.13
CA THR A 101 -2.11 -12.27 7.93
C THR A 101 -3.53 -12.11 8.50
N LYS A 102 -3.86 -10.93 9.00
CA LYS A 102 -5.15 -10.68 9.65
C LYS A 102 -6.32 -10.50 8.68
N PHE A 103 -6.08 -9.94 7.50
CA PHE A 103 -7.17 -9.45 6.65
C PHE A 103 -7.21 -10.03 5.23
N TRP A 104 -6.13 -10.62 4.74
CA TRP A 104 -6.03 -11.07 3.35
C TRP A 104 -5.95 -12.60 3.19
N GLU A 105 -5.41 -13.36 4.15
CA GLU A 105 -5.18 -14.81 3.98
C GLU A 105 -6.39 -15.58 3.43
N ASP A 106 -7.58 -15.29 3.95
CA ASP A 106 -8.82 -15.98 3.59
C ASP A 106 -9.28 -15.67 2.14
N ILE A 107 -8.94 -14.50 1.61
CA ILE A 107 -9.38 -14.02 0.29
C ILE A 107 -8.26 -14.03 -0.76
N TYR A 108 -7.00 -14.15 -0.33
CA TYR A 108 -5.82 -13.95 -1.18
C TYR A 108 -5.75 -14.94 -2.34
N ARG A 109 -6.08 -16.21 -2.11
CA ARG A 109 -6.06 -17.22 -3.18
C ARG A 109 -7.05 -16.91 -4.30
N GLU A 110 -8.20 -16.33 -3.97
CA GLU A 110 -9.18 -15.91 -4.95
C GLU A 110 -8.66 -14.70 -5.71
N TRP A 111 -8.17 -13.68 -5.00
CA TRP A 111 -7.55 -12.50 -5.57
C TRP A 111 -6.39 -12.83 -6.53
N VAL A 112 -5.45 -13.72 -6.15
CA VAL A 112 -4.33 -14.13 -7.01
C VAL A 112 -4.82 -14.71 -8.35
N ARG A 113 -5.95 -15.43 -8.40
CA ARG A 113 -6.48 -15.96 -9.66
C ARG A 113 -6.97 -14.87 -10.60
N ILE A 114 -7.43 -13.76 -10.05
CA ILE A 114 -7.86 -12.57 -10.80
C ILE A 114 -6.62 -11.89 -11.38
N GLN A 115 -5.55 -11.75 -10.58
CA GLN A 115 -4.29 -11.15 -11.03
C GLN A 115 -3.59 -11.93 -12.16
N LEU A 116 -3.91 -13.22 -12.32
CA LEU A 116 -3.40 -14.05 -13.40
C LEU A 116 -4.16 -13.88 -14.73
N GLN A 117 -5.19 -13.04 -14.80
CA GLN A 117 -5.92 -12.79 -16.04
C GLN A 117 -5.13 -11.86 -16.97
N GLU A 118 -4.85 -12.32 -18.18
CA GLU A 118 -4.14 -11.53 -19.21
C GLU A 118 -5.08 -10.60 -19.99
N ASP A 119 -6.38 -10.92 -20.03
CA ASP A 119 -7.39 -10.12 -20.72
C ASP A 119 -7.88 -8.97 -19.84
N PRO A 120 -7.67 -7.69 -20.23
CA PRO A 120 -8.00 -6.54 -19.39
C PRO A 120 -9.49 -6.44 -19.04
N ASP A 121 -10.39 -6.72 -19.99
CA ASP A 121 -11.84 -6.64 -19.76
C ASP A 121 -12.29 -7.70 -18.72
N SER A 122 -11.71 -8.90 -18.81
CA SER A 122 -11.95 -9.98 -17.84
C SER A 122 -11.38 -9.64 -16.46
N TYR A 123 -10.17 -9.06 -16.41
CA TYR A 123 -9.56 -8.60 -15.16
C TYR A 123 -10.44 -7.54 -14.48
N GLU A 124 -10.83 -6.49 -15.19
CA GLU A 124 -11.66 -5.39 -14.69
C GLU A 124 -12.99 -5.91 -14.14
N THR A 125 -13.66 -6.80 -14.88
CA THR A 125 -14.93 -7.39 -14.44
C THR A 125 -14.74 -8.21 -13.15
N LEU A 126 -13.72 -9.06 -13.09
CA LEU A 126 -13.52 -9.96 -11.95
C LEU A 126 -13.07 -9.23 -10.69
N ILE A 127 -12.25 -8.18 -10.81
CA ILE A 127 -11.82 -7.40 -9.64
C ILE A 127 -12.97 -6.55 -9.09
N GLU A 128 -13.84 -6.01 -9.97
CA GLU A 128 -15.08 -5.34 -9.56
C GLU A 128 -16.01 -6.32 -8.82
N GLU A 129 -16.26 -7.50 -9.38
CA GLU A 129 -17.08 -8.54 -8.72
C GLU A 129 -16.49 -8.96 -7.36
N PHE A 130 -15.17 -9.10 -7.27
CA PHE A 130 -14.48 -9.41 -6.02
C PHE A 130 -14.66 -8.28 -4.98
N TYR A 131 -14.51 -7.01 -5.39
CA TYR A 131 -14.78 -5.87 -4.51
C TYR A 131 -16.24 -5.85 -4.05
N GLU A 132 -17.22 -6.08 -4.93
CA GLU A 132 -18.63 -6.10 -4.54
C GLU A 132 -18.94 -7.17 -3.48
N VAL A 133 -18.32 -8.36 -3.60
CA VAL A 133 -18.48 -9.45 -2.64
C VAL A 133 -17.85 -9.11 -1.28
N TYR A 134 -16.67 -8.50 -1.29
CA TYR A 134 -15.87 -8.21 -0.09
C TYR A 134 -15.89 -6.73 0.30
N GLN A 135 -16.89 -5.97 -0.14
CA GLN A 135 -16.91 -4.51 -0.03
C GLN A 135 -16.70 -3.99 1.40
N ASP A 136 -17.27 -4.67 2.40
CA ASP A 136 -17.12 -4.31 3.81
C ASP A 136 -15.69 -4.51 4.35
N GLN A 137 -14.80 -5.12 3.58
CA GLN A 137 -13.39 -5.30 3.93
C GLN A 137 -12.51 -4.14 3.47
N PHE A 138 -12.92 -3.33 2.51
CA PHE A 138 -12.06 -2.30 1.91
C PHE A 138 -12.53 -0.89 2.27
N VAL A 139 -11.59 0.04 2.48
CA VAL A 139 -11.89 1.45 2.79
C VAL A 139 -12.27 2.25 1.54
N SER A 140 -11.86 1.78 0.37
CA SER A 140 -12.16 2.31 -0.96
C SER A 140 -12.24 1.16 -1.98
N ASP A 141 -12.76 1.43 -3.17
CA ASP A 141 -12.65 0.51 -4.31
C ASP A 141 -11.20 0.34 -4.76
N TYR A 142 -10.38 1.40 -4.70
CA TYR A 142 -8.96 1.35 -5.03
C TYR A 142 -8.16 0.39 -4.13
N ALA A 143 -8.52 0.27 -2.84
CA ALA A 143 -7.86 -0.61 -1.88
C ALA A 143 -7.92 -2.11 -2.26
N VAL A 144 -8.82 -2.53 -3.16
CA VAL A 144 -8.88 -3.94 -3.61
C VAL A 144 -7.71 -4.33 -4.52
N THR A 145 -6.95 -3.34 -5.02
CA THR A 145 -5.92 -3.52 -6.04
C THR A 145 -4.91 -4.59 -5.62
N ASN A 146 -4.37 -4.50 -4.41
CA ASN A 146 -3.48 -5.49 -3.78
C ASN A 146 -3.36 -5.19 -2.26
N PRO A 147 -2.70 -6.05 -1.46
CA PRO A 147 -2.50 -5.80 -0.03
C PRO A 147 -1.70 -4.51 0.29
N GLU A 148 -0.77 -4.10 -0.57
CA GLU A 148 0.05 -2.90 -0.42
C GLU A 148 -0.77 -1.61 -0.53
N GLU A 149 -1.62 -1.52 -1.54
CA GLU A 149 -2.56 -0.41 -1.74
C GLU A 149 -3.61 -0.38 -0.61
N ASP A 150 -4.10 -1.54 -0.18
CA ASP A 150 -5.07 -1.63 0.91
C ASP A 150 -4.51 -1.12 2.24
N ILE A 151 -3.27 -1.49 2.59
CA ILE A 151 -2.66 -0.99 3.82
C ILE A 151 -2.36 0.51 3.72
N ALA A 152 -1.94 1.02 2.56
CA ALA A 152 -1.66 2.44 2.35
C ALA A 152 -2.94 3.29 2.38
N GLU A 153 -4.04 2.80 1.79
CA GLU A 153 -5.37 3.41 1.90
C GLU A 153 -5.86 3.37 3.34
N SER A 154 -5.75 2.23 4.02
CA SER A 154 -6.14 2.08 5.42
C SER A 154 -5.35 3.01 6.34
N PHE A 155 -4.04 3.19 6.10
CA PHE A 155 -3.19 4.16 6.78
C PHE A 155 -3.66 5.60 6.53
N THR A 156 -4.04 5.92 5.29
CA THR A 156 -4.58 7.23 4.92
C THR A 156 -5.86 7.54 5.69
N PHE A 157 -6.78 6.58 5.78
CA PHE A 157 -7.99 6.72 6.59
C PHE A 157 -7.67 6.83 8.09
N PHE A 158 -6.71 6.06 8.59
CA PHE A 158 -6.21 6.18 9.95
C PHE A 158 -5.77 7.61 10.27
N VAL A 159 -5.00 8.25 9.39
CA VAL A 159 -4.51 9.62 9.59
C VAL A 159 -5.62 10.66 9.44
N LEU A 160 -6.37 10.62 8.33
CA LEU A 160 -7.22 11.73 7.90
C LEU A 160 -8.66 11.68 8.47
N THR A 161 -9.09 10.55 9.02
CA THR A 161 -10.44 10.40 9.55
C THR A 161 -10.47 10.31 11.08
N LYS A 162 -11.68 10.35 11.65
CA LYS A 162 -11.89 10.05 13.06
C LYS A 162 -11.74 8.55 13.28
N LYS A 163 -11.21 8.15 14.45
CA LYS A 163 -11.18 6.75 14.87
C LYS A 163 -12.57 6.12 14.70
N PRO A 164 -12.72 5.06 13.88
CA PRO A 164 -14.00 4.38 13.71
C PRO A 164 -14.31 3.48 14.91
N GLU A 165 -15.56 3.04 14.98
CA GLU A 165 -15.96 1.89 15.80
C GLU A 165 -15.83 0.63 14.95
N ALA A 166 -15.49 -0.52 15.54
CA ALA A 166 -15.28 -1.78 14.82
C ALA A 166 -16.61 -2.41 14.33
N ASN A 167 -17.20 -1.86 13.26
CA ASN A 167 -18.45 -2.36 12.68
C ASN A 167 -18.22 -3.22 11.43
N LYS A 168 -17.14 -2.95 10.70
CA LYS A 168 -16.75 -3.63 9.47
C LYS A 168 -15.26 -4.01 9.50
N ILE A 169 -14.86 -4.93 8.62
CA ILE A 169 -13.44 -5.31 8.49
C ILE A 169 -12.59 -4.10 8.07
N SER A 170 -13.11 -3.21 7.21
CA SER A 170 -12.42 -1.96 6.88
C SER A 170 -12.20 -1.03 8.08
N ASP A 171 -13.11 -1.02 9.07
CA ASP A 171 -12.90 -0.30 10.33
C ASP A 171 -11.79 -0.97 11.16
N GLU A 172 -11.76 -2.31 11.19
CA GLU A 172 -10.72 -3.07 11.92
C GLU A 172 -9.32 -2.87 11.33
N LYS A 173 -9.21 -2.73 10.00
CA LYS A 173 -7.97 -2.36 9.31
C LYS A 173 -7.44 -1.01 9.78
N ILE A 174 -8.31 -0.01 9.89
CA ILE A 174 -7.94 1.31 10.45
C ILE A 174 -7.55 1.19 11.93
N LEU A 175 -8.26 0.33 12.69
CA LEU A 175 -8.01 0.14 14.11
C LEU A 175 -6.69 -0.56 14.41
N LEU A 176 -6.17 -1.38 13.49
CA LEU A 176 -4.88 -2.04 13.62
C LEU A 176 -3.75 -1.03 13.92
N PHE A 177 -3.72 0.12 13.22
CA PHE A 177 -2.70 1.14 13.43
C PHE A 177 -2.74 1.78 14.83
N TYR A 178 -3.88 1.73 15.52
CA TYR A 178 -3.98 2.21 16.91
C TYR A 178 -3.37 1.25 17.93
N GLU A 179 -3.03 0.02 17.52
CA GLU A 179 -2.33 -0.96 18.37
C GLU A 179 -0.84 -0.62 18.52
N TYR A 180 -0.30 0.25 17.65
CA TYR A 180 1.10 0.68 17.61
C TYR A 180 1.26 2.12 18.13
N PRO A 181 1.75 2.34 19.36
CA PRO A 181 1.86 3.67 19.96
C PRO A 181 2.67 4.67 19.13
N GLU A 182 3.73 4.20 18.45
CA GLU A 182 4.57 4.96 17.55
C GLU A 182 3.79 5.48 16.33
N LEU A 183 2.88 4.68 15.76
CA LEU A 183 2.04 5.12 14.65
C LEU A 183 0.96 6.10 15.11
N VAL A 184 0.45 5.96 16.33
CA VAL A 184 -0.44 6.96 16.94
C VAL A 184 0.28 8.29 17.13
N SER A 185 1.56 8.27 17.54
CA SER A 185 2.37 9.49 17.64
C SER A 185 2.61 10.11 16.26
N LEU A 186 3.01 9.29 15.27
CA LEU A 186 3.25 9.72 13.89
C LEU A 186 2.00 10.35 13.27
N ARG A 187 0.82 9.76 13.49
CA ARG A 187 -0.47 10.34 13.08
C ARG A 187 -0.66 11.75 13.60
N LEU A 188 -0.34 12.02 14.86
CA LEU A 188 -0.47 13.36 15.45
C LEU A 188 0.50 14.35 14.79
N ASP A 189 1.73 13.93 14.53
CA ASP A 189 2.73 14.76 13.85
C ASP A 189 2.29 15.10 12.42
N ILE A 190 1.77 14.13 11.67
CA ILE A 190 1.22 14.34 10.31
C ILE A 190 0.04 15.31 10.35
N ILE A 191 -0.95 15.09 11.24
CA ILE A 191 -2.11 15.98 11.39
C ILE A 191 -1.67 17.40 11.75
N GLN A 192 -0.69 17.54 12.64
CA GLN A 192 -0.14 18.84 13.02
C GLN A 192 0.54 19.53 11.83
N GLY A 193 1.29 18.79 11.00
CA GLY A 193 1.88 19.29 9.77
C GLY A 193 0.83 19.80 8.79
N ILE A 194 -0.20 19.01 8.52
CA ILE A 194 -1.30 19.35 7.61
C ILE A 194 -2.06 20.58 8.11
N CYS A 195 -2.49 20.58 9.36
CA CYS A 195 -3.26 21.69 9.94
C CYS A 195 -2.42 22.96 10.14
N GLY A 196 -1.10 22.80 10.32
CA GLY A 196 -0.14 23.88 10.46
C GLY A 196 0.15 24.64 9.16
N TYR A 197 -0.14 24.05 8.00
CA TYR A 197 0.14 24.61 6.68
C TYR A 197 -0.71 25.85 6.33
N ASN A 198 -1.83 26.09 7.04
CA ASN A 198 -2.69 27.26 6.86
C ASN A 198 -2.12 28.56 7.50
N LYS A 199 -0.80 28.69 7.66
CA LYS A 199 -0.12 29.86 8.24
C LYS A 199 0.81 30.56 7.26
#